data_AF-A0A932NUG0-F1
#
_entry.id   AF-A0A932NUG0-F1
#
_cell.length_a   1.000
_cell.length_b   1.000
_cell.length_c   1.000
_cell.angle_alpha   90.00
_cell.angle_beta   90.00
_cell.angle_gamma   90.00
#
_symmetry.space_group_name_H-M   'P 1'
#
loop_
_entity.id
_entity.type
_entity.pdbx_description
1 polymer ?
#
loop_
_entity_poly.entity_id
_entity_poly.type
_entity_poly.pdbx_seq_one_letter_code
_entity_poly.pdbx_strand_id
1 'polypeptide(L)'
;MVAPPNSSPEFDVSELFESPADAETAEENSLERIRAQCLSAVRGATSRTVLGSADVTAYRDDVLSDRALLLSGISDYKGKLDALLEMRMKYIPSIITDAAHLERTFARMLKEAETAGGISSGDAQKWMDRLRDSNVIYWKKKQFINDKIARVYLPNWVKLGQDLKKIEEKRKELKLKPDALPELAKLNVPGFLDMHFLTKRDYANKAEGALAAFEKGEYKEADTTALYQQAKKQLDGAVADGSLAPWKVGEWLKRIFVKNARREKIKDFIEGRGETTLGRLIERWAAVRKKFDWIEMKRKTGGSPRGFHFVHINVFLGWHYEKRTAYVQEADHRFTNISNERDSFLKIRHALDTKDWEEADDLIAEAKSEDLSASDAGKLQSMEKFLREHRKGPIEPEKKEKPAPEEILLKMRALVNQVPDSLRSMYAETLRRGYNTFWTFSTLLYNRDWCYRHHYLDDEKEHCLYEESKDLTAERIQHGHSDHFEANDLTRGRNNQDPAVRDQGDMNAAQVLFCDSSSKDTVLSAIQRQGGDRQFWYWTSLVPRDVTIARHLEMTRPGGINAQLKKLMRQLAKTNVRFTLSGAPEYKQAVERPKKRRTASEGSTYGISA
;
A
#
# COMPACT_ATOMS: atom_id res chain seq x y z
N MET A 1 3.06 86.47 59.07
CA MET A 1 4.22 85.86 59.77
C MET A 1 4.24 84.38 59.44
N VAL A 2 5.45 83.87 59.20
CA VAL A 2 5.85 82.64 58.49
C VAL A 2 5.70 81.37 59.36
N ALA A 3 5.31 80.23 58.75
CA ALA A 3 5.79 78.86 59.03
C ALA A 3 5.26 77.87 57.93
N PRO A 4 5.83 76.67 57.69
CA PRO A 4 6.44 76.28 56.41
C PRO A 4 5.71 75.16 55.63
N PRO A 5 6.15 74.86 54.38
CA PRO A 5 5.60 73.77 53.56
C PRO A 5 6.33 72.44 53.82
N ASN A 6 5.59 71.34 53.81
CA ASN A 6 6.14 69.99 53.76
C ASN A 6 5.20 69.13 52.89
N SER A 7 5.61 68.85 51.66
CA SER A 7 5.03 67.77 50.85
C SER A 7 6.03 67.34 49.79
N SER A 8 6.61 66.17 50.02
CA SER A 8 7.36 65.37 49.04
C SER A 8 6.48 65.00 47.86
N PRO A 9 7.00 64.90 46.62
CA PRO A 9 6.27 64.26 45.53
C PRO A 9 6.36 62.75 45.69
N GLU A 10 5.20 62.11 45.87
CA GLU A 10 5.07 60.66 45.71
C GLU A 10 5.34 60.31 44.25
N PHE A 11 6.34 59.45 44.03
CA PHE A 11 6.55 58.76 42.76
C PHE A 11 5.41 57.76 42.59
N ASP A 12 4.58 57.96 41.58
CA ASP A 12 3.57 57.01 41.17
C ASP A 12 4.25 55.84 40.43
N VAL A 13 4.22 54.65 41.04
CA VAL A 13 4.82 53.41 40.52
C VAL A 13 3.78 52.61 39.72
N SER A 14 2.65 53.21 39.33
CA SER A 14 1.58 52.50 38.62
C SER A 14 1.80 52.29 37.11
N GLU A 15 2.95 52.69 36.55
CA GLU A 15 3.23 52.58 35.10
C GLU A 15 4.11 51.38 34.68
N LEU A 16 4.22 50.32 35.51
CA LEU A 16 5.10 49.17 35.23
C LEU A 16 4.44 47.78 35.30
N PHE A 17 3.12 47.70 35.14
CA PHE A 17 2.44 46.42 34.94
C PHE A 17 1.92 46.32 33.50
N GLU A 18 2.70 45.66 32.63
CA GLU A 18 2.20 45.13 31.35
C GLU A 18 0.95 44.30 31.64
N SER A 19 -0.18 44.63 31.00
CA SER A 19 -1.41 43.90 31.26
C SER A 19 -1.30 42.48 30.68
N PRO A 20 -1.92 41.45 31.28
CA PRO A 20 -1.92 40.09 30.75
C PRO A 20 -2.40 39.98 29.29
N ALA A 21 -3.25 40.91 28.84
CA ALA A 21 -3.73 40.99 27.47
C ALA A 21 -2.64 41.45 26.48
N ASP A 22 -1.69 42.29 26.93
CA ASP A 22 -0.57 42.76 26.12
C ASP A 22 0.48 41.67 25.92
N ALA A 23 0.69 40.81 26.93
CA ALA A 23 1.58 39.66 26.86
C ALA A 23 1.04 38.57 25.91
N GLU A 24 -0.25 38.23 26.00
CA GLU A 24 -0.89 37.24 25.12
C GLU A 24 -0.87 37.70 23.65
N THR A 25 -1.08 39.00 23.42
CA THR A 25 -0.97 39.61 22.08
C THR A 25 0.48 39.60 21.55
N ALA A 26 1.48 39.79 22.40
CA ALA A 26 2.90 39.72 22.02
C ALA A 26 3.34 38.29 21.68
N GLU A 27 2.86 37.30 22.44
CA GLU A 27 3.12 35.88 22.20
C GLU A 27 2.53 35.40 20.86
N GLU A 28 1.27 35.75 20.58
CA GLU A 28 0.61 35.38 19.32
C GLU A 28 1.30 36.01 18.10
N ASN A 29 1.69 37.29 18.21
CA ASN A 29 2.48 37.99 17.19
C ASN A 29 3.84 37.31 16.90
N SER A 30 4.49 36.75 17.93
CA SER A 30 5.75 36.03 17.80
C SER A 30 5.58 34.73 17.00
N LEU A 31 4.54 33.94 17.31
CA LEU A 31 4.23 32.70 16.59
C LEU A 31 3.90 32.97 15.12
N GLU A 32 3.05 33.96 14.84
CA GLU A 32 2.70 34.36 13.47
C GLU A 32 3.91 34.81 12.66
N ARG A 33 4.85 35.53 13.30
CA ARG A 33 6.09 35.91 12.63
C ARG A 33 6.91 34.71 12.20
N ILE A 34 7.02 33.68 13.04
CA ILE A 34 7.79 32.47 12.71
C ILE A 34 7.04 31.63 11.66
N ARG A 35 5.72 31.53 11.73
CA ARG A 35 4.89 30.89 10.67
C ARG A 35 5.10 31.55 9.33
N ALA A 36 5.06 32.89 9.27
CA ALA A 36 5.30 33.66 8.06
C ALA A 36 6.72 33.41 7.50
N GLN A 37 7.74 33.31 8.36
CA GLN A 37 9.11 32.97 7.96
C GLN A 37 9.21 31.55 7.39
N CYS A 38 8.60 30.57 8.05
CA CYS A 38 8.54 29.17 7.58
C CYS A 38 7.87 29.09 6.20
N LEU A 39 6.70 29.71 6.07
CA LEU A 39 5.93 29.70 4.83
C LEU A 39 6.65 30.46 3.71
N SER A 40 7.34 31.55 4.03
CA SER A 40 8.17 32.30 3.09
C SER A 40 9.34 31.44 2.58
N ALA A 41 9.99 30.66 3.44
CA ALA A 41 11.04 29.74 3.03
C ALA A 41 10.53 28.67 2.05
N VAL A 42 9.37 28.06 2.35
CA VAL A 42 8.74 27.07 1.45
C VAL A 42 8.34 27.72 0.12
N ARG A 43 7.71 28.91 0.16
CA ARG A 43 7.36 29.67 -1.06
C ARG A 43 8.57 30.00 -1.91
N GLY A 44 9.65 30.49 -1.29
CA GLY A 44 10.91 30.79 -2.00
C GLY A 44 11.50 29.56 -2.71
N ALA A 45 11.39 28.39 -2.08
CA ALA A 45 11.88 27.14 -2.65
C ALA A 45 11.06 26.62 -3.85
N THR A 46 9.80 27.02 -4.01
CA THR A 46 8.98 26.61 -5.18
C THR A 46 9.57 27.06 -6.52
N SER A 47 10.33 28.16 -6.52
CA SER A 47 11.02 28.66 -7.73
C SER A 47 12.30 27.89 -8.09
N ARG A 48 12.84 27.09 -7.16
CA ARG A 48 14.18 26.47 -7.26
C ARG A 48 14.16 24.94 -7.16
N THR A 49 13.00 24.36 -6.87
CA THR A 49 12.85 22.93 -6.57
C THR A 49 11.50 22.43 -7.09
N VAL A 50 11.22 21.14 -6.90
CA VAL A 50 9.94 20.49 -7.26
C VAL A 50 8.78 20.80 -6.31
N LEU A 51 8.99 21.63 -5.28
CA LEU A 51 7.92 22.09 -4.39
C LEU A 51 6.95 22.98 -5.17
N GLY A 52 5.64 22.81 -4.93
CA GLY A 52 4.57 23.51 -5.62
C GLY A 52 3.66 24.33 -4.71
N SER A 53 2.62 24.92 -5.31
CA SER A 53 1.57 25.62 -4.56
C SER A 53 0.83 24.70 -3.60
N ALA A 54 0.61 23.43 -3.97
CA ALA A 54 0.02 22.44 -3.09
C ALA A 54 0.87 22.19 -1.83
N ASP A 55 2.20 22.26 -1.94
CA ASP A 55 3.08 22.18 -0.77
C ASP A 55 2.92 23.42 0.12
N VAL A 56 2.91 24.62 -0.46
CA VAL A 56 2.70 25.87 0.30
C VAL A 56 1.38 25.84 1.06
N THR A 57 0.30 25.40 0.41
CA THR A 57 -1.02 25.26 1.04
C THR A 57 -0.98 24.21 2.16
N ALA A 58 -0.43 23.03 1.91
CA ALA A 58 -0.31 21.99 2.93
C ALA A 58 0.52 22.47 4.13
N TYR A 59 1.61 23.19 3.92
CA TYR A 59 2.39 23.74 5.02
C TYR A 59 1.63 24.79 5.82
N ARG A 60 0.87 25.67 5.16
CA ARG A 60 0.06 26.68 5.84
C ARG A 60 -1.06 26.03 6.66
N ASP A 61 -1.80 25.11 6.06
CA ASP A 61 -3.08 24.64 6.60
C ASP A 61 -2.88 23.40 7.50
N ASP A 62 -1.96 22.51 7.13
CA ASP A 62 -1.82 21.18 7.75
C ASP A 62 -0.55 20.99 8.57
N VAL A 63 0.41 21.92 8.51
CA VAL A 63 1.70 21.78 9.23
C VAL A 63 1.94 22.92 10.22
N LEU A 64 1.75 24.17 9.80
CA LEU A 64 2.12 25.35 10.59
C LEU A 64 0.93 25.98 11.33
N SER A 65 -0.31 25.57 11.03
CA SER A 65 -1.51 26.13 11.63
C SER A 65 -1.65 25.79 13.10
N ASP A 66 -2.34 26.63 13.87
CA ASP A 66 -2.68 26.32 15.27
C ASP A 66 -3.45 25.02 15.38
N ARG A 67 -4.36 24.77 14.43
CA ARG A 67 -5.08 23.50 14.34
C ARG A 67 -4.11 22.33 14.25
N ALA A 68 -3.13 22.36 13.34
CA ALA A 68 -2.17 21.25 13.18
C ALA A 68 -1.32 21.01 14.43
N LEU A 69 -0.89 22.09 15.11
CA LEU A 69 -0.13 21.99 16.36
C LEU A 69 -1.00 21.42 17.50
N LEU A 70 -2.25 21.85 17.61
CA LEU A 70 -3.22 21.31 18.57
C LEU A 70 -3.49 19.82 18.33
N LEU A 71 -3.69 19.42 17.07
CA LEU A 71 -3.83 17.99 16.68
C LEU A 71 -2.55 17.18 16.99
N SER A 72 -1.40 17.85 17.10
CA SER A 72 -0.13 17.23 17.51
C SER A 72 0.09 17.24 19.02
N GLY A 73 -0.91 17.63 19.82
CA GLY A 73 -0.84 17.69 21.28
C GLY A 73 -0.10 18.92 21.83
N ILE A 74 0.16 19.92 21.00
CA ILE A 74 0.89 21.14 21.37
C ILE A 74 -0.12 22.27 21.54
N SER A 75 -0.47 22.58 22.78
CA SER A 75 -1.46 23.61 23.12
C SER A 75 -0.89 24.87 23.76
N ASP A 76 0.26 24.77 24.45
CA ASP A 76 0.88 25.91 25.14
C ASP A 76 1.79 26.75 24.23
N TYR A 77 2.00 28.02 24.59
CA TYR A 77 2.81 28.95 23.79
C TYR A 77 4.24 28.44 23.57
N LYS A 78 4.90 27.97 24.63
CA LYS A 78 6.28 27.51 24.58
C LYS A 78 6.45 26.31 23.64
N GLY A 79 5.56 25.32 23.72
CA GLY A 79 5.57 24.16 22.83
C GLY A 79 5.32 24.55 21.37
N LYS A 80 4.39 25.48 21.11
CA LYS A 80 4.16 26.00 19.75
C LYS A 80 5.39 26.71 19.21
N LEU A 81 6.04 27.54 20.03
CA LEU A 81 7.25 28.27 19.66
C LEU A 81 8.40 27.31 19.34
N ASP A 82 8.67 26.34 20.20
CA ASP A 82 9.74 25.35 20.02
C ASP A 82 9.51 24.51 18.75
N ALA A 83 8.27 24.06 18.51
CA ALA A 83 7.91 23.30 17.31
C ALA A 83 8.09 24.12 16.03
N LEU A 84 7.63 25.37 16.00
CA LEU A 84 7.79 26.25 14.86
C LEU A 84 9.27 26.60 14.59
N LEU A 85 10.09 26.77 15.65
CA LEU A 85 11.53 26.97 15.52
C LEU A 85 12.23 25.72 14.98
N GLU A 86 11.86 24.52 15.44
CA GLU A 86 12.41 23.27 14.90
C GLU A 86 12.03 23.09 13.42
N MET A 87 10.77 23.39 13.06
CA MET A 87 10.31 23.40 11.67
C MET A 87 11.14 24.34 10.80
N ARG A 88 11.36 25.57 11.27
CA ARG A 88 12.15 26.60 10.58
C ARG A 88 13.61 26.20 10.40
N MET A 89 14.25 25.72 11.46
CA MET A 89 15.70 25.54 11.50
C MET A 89 16.17 24.20 10.93
N LYS A 90 15.33 23.17 11.00
CA LYS A 90 15.72 21.78 10.70
C LYS A 90 14.87 21.15 9.60
N TYR A 91 13.56 21.06 9.78
CA TYR A 91 12.72 20.26 8.89
C TYR A 91 12.52 20.90 7.51
N ILE A 92 12.15 22.19 7.45
CA ILE A 92 11.94 22.89 6.18
C ILE A 92 13.22 22.95 5.34
N PRO A 93 14.40 23.35 5.89
CA PRO A 93 15.65 23.32 5.13
C PRO A 93 16.03 21.93 4.61
N SER A 94 15.79 20.88 5.42
CA SER A 94 16.05 19.50 5.03
C SER A 94 15.16 19.07 3.86
N ILE A 95 13.86 19.38 3.91
CA ILE A 95 12.90 19.05 2.86
C ILE A 95 13.21 19.81 1.56
N ILE A 96 13.59 21.08 1.64
CA ILE A 96 14.02 21.86 0.46
C ILE A 96 15.26 21.22 -0.19
N THR A 97 16.24 20.82 0.62
CA THR A 97 17.46 20.16 0.14
C THR A 97 17.14 18.82 -0.52
N ASP A 98 16.28 18.02 0.09
CA ASP A 98 15.83 16.73 -0.41
C ASP A 98 15.00 16.88 -1.71
N ALA A 99 14.18 17.92 -1.82
CA ALA A 99 13.44 18.25 -3.03
C ALA A 99 14.37 18.60 -4.20
N ALA A 100 15.40 19.42 -3.97
CA ALA A 100 16.42 19.73 -4.96
C ALA A 100 17.25 18.50 -5.37
N HIS A 101 17.53 17.60 -4.42
CA HIS A 101 18.23 16.34 -4.71
C HIS A 101 17.37 15.39 -5.54
N LEU A 102 16.09 15.25 -5.21
CA LEU A 102 15.13 14.43 -5.94
C LEU A 102 15.01 14.87 -7.40
N GLU A 103 14.91 16.18 -7.65
CA GLU A 103 14.83 16.74 -9.00
C GLU A 103 16.06 16.38 -9.85
N ARG A 104 17.27 16.60 -9.31
CA ARG A 104 18.53 16.25 -9.98
C ARG A 104 18.64 14.75 -10.25
N THR A 105 18.23 13.93 -9.28
CA THR A 105 18.23 12.47 -9.41
C THR A 105 17.29 12.02 -10.52
N PHE A 106 16.07 12.57 -10.56
CA PHE A 106 15.10 12.24 -11.60
C PHE A 106 15.54 12.71 -12.98
N ALA A 107 16.09 13.93 -13.10
CA ALA A 107 16.65 14.42 -14.37
C ALA A 107 17.76 13.50 -14.90
N ARG A 108 18.64 13.00 -14.03
CA ARG A 108 19.67 12.01 -14.40
C ARG A 108 19.07 10.69 -14.89
N MET A 109 18.03 10.19 -14.22
CA MET A 109 17.32 8.97 -14.65
C MET A 109 16.69 9.15 -16.05
N LEU A 110 16.07 10.29 -16.31
CA LEU A 110 15.52 10.59 -17.63
C LEU A 110 16.62 10.70 -18.69
N LYS A 111 17.75 11.34 -18.36
CA LYS A 111 18.89 11.43 -19.26
C LYS A 111 19.50 10.07 -19.60
N GLU A 112 19.54 9.15 -18.64
CA GLU A 112 19.95 7.77 -18.86
C GLU A 112 19.00 7.06 -19.85
N ALA A 113 17.69 7.18 -19.65
CA ALA A 113 16.69 6.59 -20.54
C ALA A 113 16.72 7.18 -21.96
N GLU A 114 16.94 8.49 -22.09
CA GLU A 114 17.14 9.19 -23.36
C GLU A 114 18.40 8.70 -24.07
N THR A 115 19.52 8.62 -23.35
CA THR A 115 20.82 8.16 -23.90
C THR A 115 20.77 6.69 -24.35
N ALA A 116 19.98 5.87 -23.65
CA ALA A 116 19.72 4.51 -24.08
C ALA A 116 18.87 4.44 -25.37
N GLY A 117 18.11 5.49 -25.70
CA GLY A 117 17.18 5.55 -26.82
C GLY A 117 15.78 4.99 -26.52
N GLY A 118 15.40 4.91 -25.24
CA GLY A 118 14.08 4.39 -24.81
C GLY A 118 12.96 5.44 -24.80
N ILE A 119 13.33 6.71 -24.69
CA ILE A 119 12.44 7.87 -24.69
C ILE A 119 13.08 8.99 -25.53
N SER A 120 12.26 9.90 -26.04
CA SER A 120 12.74 11.12 -26.72
C SER A 120 13.10 12.20 -25.69
N SER A 121 13.84 13.22 -26.12
CA SER A 121 14.07 14.43 -25.31
C SER A 121 12.76 15.14 -24.97
N GLY A 122 11.78 15.11 -25.88
CA GLY A 122 10.44 15.69 -25.66
C GLY A 122 9.63 14.96 -24.60
N ASP A 123 9.66 13.62 -24.59
CA ASP A 123 9.01 12.79 -23.56
C ASP A 123 9.71 12.96 -22.21
N ALA A 124 11.05 13.04 -22.19
CA ALA A 124 11.80 13.35 -20.99
C ALA A 124 11.40 14.71 -20.40
N GLN A 125 11.24 15.74 -21.23
CA GLN A 125 10.78 17.05 -20.76
C GLN A 125 9.35 16.98 -20.20
N LYS A 126 8.42 16.28 -20.87
CA LYS A 126 7.05 16.08 -20.33
C LYS A 126 7.06 15.41 -18.96
N TRP A 127 7.98 14.46 -18.71
CA TRP A 127 8.15 13.85 -17.39
C TRP A 127 8.69 14.83 -16.35
N MET A 128 9.64 15.69 -16.71
CA MET A 128 10.11 16.77 -15.84
C MET A 128 8.99 17.75 -15.51
N ASP A 129 8.17 18.14 -16.49
CA ASP A 129 7.05 19.05 -16.30
C ASP A 129 6.01 18.45 -15.34
N ARG A 130 5.73 17.13 -15.47
CA ARG A 130 4.89 16.40 -14.51
C ARG A 130 5.45 16.37 -13.10
N LEU A 131 6.78 16.24 -12.96
CA LEU A 131 7.40 16.32 -11.63
C LEU A 131 7.24 17.72 -11.02
N ARG A 132 7.22 18.76 -11.86
CA ARG A 132 7.05 20.16 -11.46
C ARG A 132 5.58 20.60 -11.36
N ASP A 133 4.62 19.69 -11.54
CA ASP A 133 3.19 20.00 -11.36
C ASP A 133 2.95 20.57 -9.96
N SER A 134 2.44 21.79 -9.91
CA SER A 134 2.25 22.54 -8.67
C SER A 134 1.11 21.99 -7.81
N ASN A 135 0.22 21.17 -8.38
CA ASN A 135 -0.94 20.60 -7.70
C ASN A 135 -0.63 19.31 -6.94
N VAL A 136 0.58 18.76 -7.08
CA VAL A 136 0.96 17.50 -6.43
C VAL A 136 1.97 17.78 -5.33
N ILE A 137 1.66 17.33 -4.11
CA ILE A 137 2.51 17.51 -2.93
C ILE A 137 3.82 16.68 -3.06
N TYR A 138 4.92 17.24 -2.58
CA TYR A 138 6.27 16.70 -2.62
C TYR A 138 6.40 15.22 -2.24
N TRP A 139 5.80 14.79 -1.11
CA TRP A 139 5.96 13.42 -0.64
C TRP A 139 5.36 12.40 -1.62
N LYS A 140 4.27 12.75 -2.33
CA LYS A 140 3.67 11.92 -3.40
C LYS A 140 4.62 11.83 -4.59
N LYS A 141 5.27 12.94 -4.97
CA LYS A 141 6.29 12.98 -6.03
C LYS A 141 7.48 12.08 -5.68
N LYS A 142 8.04 12.24 -4.47
CA LYS A 142 9.16 11.43 -3.96
C LYS A 142 8.82 9.94 -3.97
N GLN A 143 7.64 9.58 -3.47
CA GLN A 143 7.17 8.20 -3.46
C GLN A 143 7.07 7.63 -4.89
N PHE A 144 6.44 8.37 -5.81
CA PHE A 144 6.27 7.91 -7.19
C PHE A 144 7.62 7.68 -7.89
N ILE A 145 8.59 8.58 -7.71
CA ILE A 145 9.93 8.41 -8.29
C ILE A 145 10.61 7.15 -7.73
N ASN A 146 10.66 7.01 -6.41
CA ASN A 146 11.39 5.92 -5.77
C ASN A 146 10.73 4.54 -6.01
N ASP A 147 9.40 4.48 -6.01
CA ASP A 147 8.66 3.22 -6.07
C ASP A 147 8.32 2.80 -7.49
N LYS A 148 8.10 3.75 -8.41
CA LYS A 148 7.65 3.49 -9.78
C LYS A 148 8.74 3.79 -10.79
N ILE A 149 9.28 5.00 -10.82
CA ILE A 149 10.24 5.38 -11.86
C ILE A 149 11.50 4.54 -11.75
N ALA A 150 12.18 4.59 -10.60
CA ALA A 150 13.46 3.94 -10.39
C ALA A 150 13.38 2.41 -10.56
N ARG A 151 12.29 1.80 -10.08
CA ARG A 151 12.15 0.33 -10.03
C ARG A 151 11.48 -0.28 -11.25
N VAL A 152 10.69 0.48 -12.01
CA VAL A 152 9.83 -0.06 -13.08
C VAL A 152 10.05 0.66 -14.40
N TYR A 153 9.87 1.98 -14.45
CA TYR A 153 9.89 2.69 -15.74
C TYR A 153 11.30 2.81 -16.31
N LEU A 154 12.27 3.23 -15.50
CA LEU A 154 13.64 3.43 -15.97
C LEU A 154 14.26 2.14 -16.54
N PRO A 155 14.26 0.98 -15.84
CA PRO A 155 14.78 -0.25 -16.41
C PRO A 155 14.08 -0.66 -17.71
N ASN A 156 12.78 -0.41 -17.81
CA ASN A 156 11.99 -0.71 -19.00
C ASN A 156 12.34 0.19 -20.20
N TRP A 157 12.56 1.50 -19.97
CA TRP A 157 13.00 2.42 -21.00
C TRP A 157 14.40 2.10 -21.49
N VAL A 158 15.35 1.89 -20.56
CA VAL A 158 16.73 1.51 -20.92
C VAL A 158 16.75 0.22 -21.73
N LYS A 159 15.99 -0.80 -21.29
CA LYS A 159 15.87 -2.07 -22.01
C LYS A 159 15.25 -1.92 -23.39
N LEU A 160 14.23 -1.07 -23.55
CA LEU A 160 13.65 -0.79 -24.86
C LEU A 160 14.71 -0.20 -25.81
N GLY A 161 15.48 0.78 -25.36
CA GLY A 161 16.56 1.37 -26.14
C GLY A 161 17.63 0.35 -26.57
N GLN A 162 18.03 -0.54 -25.65
CA GLN A 162 18.94 -1.66 -25.95
C GLN A 162 18.35 -2.62 -26.99
N ASP A 163 17.08 -2.98 -26.86
CA ASP A 163 16.41 -3.89 -27.79
C ASP A 163 16.25 -3.25 -29.18
N LEU A 164 16.01 -1.94 -29.28
CA LEU A 164 15.97 -1.22 -30.56
C LEU A 164 17.34 -1.23 -31.27
N LYS A 165 18.43 -1.05 -30.53
CA LYS A 165 19.80 -1.17 -31.08
C LYS A 165 20.06 -2.57 -31.63
N LYS A 166 19.67 -3.62 -30.90
CA LYS A 166 19.79 -5.01 -31.35
C LYS A 166 18.97 -5.31 -32.61
N ILE A 167 17.75 -4.78 -32.69
CA ILE A 167 16.90 -4.90 -33.89
C ILE A 167 17.60 -4.27 -35.09
N GLU A 168 18.19 -3.08 -34.92
CA GLU A 168 18.91 -2.37 -35.97
C GLU A 168 20.20 -3.09 -36.40
N GLU A 169 20.96 -3.64 -35.45
CA GLU A 169 22.13 -4.50 -35.72
C GLU A 169 21.72 -5.73 -36.52
N LYS A 170 20.69 -6.46 -36.07
CA LYS A 170 20.20 -7.66 -36.76
C LYS A 170 19.65 -7.36 -38.16
N ARG A 171 18.98 -6.21 -38.34
CA ARG A 171 18.54 -5.73 -39.65
C ARG A 171 19.73 -5.55 -40.61
N LYS A 172 20.82 -4.93 -40.13
CA LYS A 172 22.05 -4.73 -40.91
C LYS A 172 22.74 -6.06 -41.25
N GLU A 173 22.83 -6.99 -40.30
CA GLU A 173 23.37 -8.34 -40.53
C GLU A 173 22.61 -9.08 -41.65
N LEU A 174 21.28 -8.98 -41.65
CA LEU A 174 20.41 -9.58 -42.67
C LEU A 174 20.37 -8.77 -43.98
N LYS A 175 21.13 -7.66 -44.07
CA LYS A 175 21.20 -6.77 -45.25
C LYS A 175 19.84 -6.24 -45.72
N LEU A 176 18.92 -6.02 -44.77
CA LEU A 176 17.57 -5.53 -45.05
C LEU A 176 17.52 -4.00 -45.06
N LYS A 177 16.72 -3.41 -45.95
CA LYS A 177 16.38 -1.98 -45.89
C LYS A 177 15.48 -1.69 -44.66
N PRO A 178 15.45 -0.44 -44.13
CA PRO A 178 14.64 -0.08 -42.96
C PRO A 178 13.14 -0.32 -43.11
N ASP A 179 12.65 -0.38 -44.34
CA ASP A 179 11.25 -0.55 -44.74
C ASP A 179 10.99 -1.93 -45.39
N ALA A 180 11.99 -2.83 -45.42
CA ALA A 180 11.86 -4.14 -46.05
C ALA A 180 10.80 -5.04 -45.41
N LEU A 181 10.47 -4.80 -44.13
CA LEU A 181 9.37 -5.44 -43.42
C LEU A 181 8.45 -4.35 -42.84
N PRO A 182 7.12 -4.44 -43.01
CA PRO A 182 6.15 -3.53 -42.41
C PRO A 182 6.37 -3.25 -40.92
N GLU A 183 6.78 -4.25 -40.14
CA GLU A 183 7.06 -4.10 -38.70
C GLU A 183 8.27 -3.21 -38.42
N LEU A 184 9.30 -3.24 -39.27
CA LEU A 184 10.47 -2.38 -39.14
C LEU A 184 10.12 -0.92 -39.48
N ALA A 185 9.28 -0.71 -40.49
CA ALA A 185 8.83 0.62 -40.86
C ALA A 185 8.13 1.35 -39.70
N LYS A 186 7.41 0.62 -38.83
CA LYS A 186 6.74 1.18 -37.64
C LYS A 186 7.69 1.75 -36.59
N LEU A 187 8.95 1.31 -36.56
CA LEU A 187 9.96 1.84 -35.64
C LEU A 187 10.52 3.20 -36.09
N ASN A 188 10.39 3.52 -37.37
CA ASN A 188 10.94 4.74 -38.00
C ASN A 188 9.88 5.85 -38.17
N VAL A 189 8.65 5.63 -37.71
CA VAL A 189 7.59 6.64 -37.80
C VAL A 189 7.93 7.84 -36.90
N PRO A 190 7.77 9.09 -37.38
CA PRO A 190 7.94 10.28 -36.56
C PRO A 190 7.11 10.20 -35.27
N GLY A 191 7.73 10.48 -34.12
CA GLY A 191 7.07 10.41 -32.81
C GLY A 191 6.95 9.00 -32.23
N PHE A 192 7.57 7.96 -32.81
CA PHE A 192 7.61 6.61 -32.24
C PHE A 192 8.01 6.61 -30.75
N LEU A 193 9.08 7.33 -30.40
CA LEU A 193 9.57 7.42 -29.03
C LEU A 193 8.64 8.18 -28.07
N ASP A 194 7.70 8.98 -28.60
CA ASP A 194 6.70 9.71 -27.83
C ASP A 194 5.41 8.90 -27.60
N MET A 195 5.28 7.72 -28.23
CA MET A 195 4.13 6.84 -28.03
C MET A 195 4.13 6.24 -26.61
N HIS A 196 2.95 5.78 -26.17
CA HIS A 196 2.83 5.06 -24.89
C HIS A 196 3.76 3.84 -24.86
N PHE A 197 4.41 3.59 -23.71
CA PHE A 197 5.46 2.58 -23.57
C PHE A 197 5.04 1.18 -24.06
N LEU A 198 3.82 0.73 -23.73
CA LEU A 198 3.33 -0.58 -24.15
C LEU A 198 3.22 -0.70 -25.68
N THR A 199 2.86 0.38 -26.37
CA THR A 199 2.82 0.43 -27.83
C THR A 199 4.22 0.36 -28.43
N LYS A 200 5.17 1.16 -27.89
CA LYS A 200 6.58 1.10 -28.31
C LYS A 200 7.14 -0.30 -28.15
N ARG A 201 6.85 -0.94 -27.00
CA ARG A 201 7.32 -2.29 -26.69
C ARG A 201 6.71 -3.35 -27.61
N ASP A 202 5.42 -3.23 -27.93
CA ASP A 202 4.75 -4.12 -28.88
C ASP A 202 5.39 -4.04 -30.26
N TYR A 203 5.62 -2.84 -30.79
CA TYR A 203 6.26 -2.65 -32.10
C TYR A 203 7.70 -3.18 -32.13
N ALA A 204 8.50 -2.92 -31.09
CA ALA A 204 9.84 -3.48 -30.99
C ALA A 204 9.82 -5.03 -30.98
N ASN A 205 8.90 -5.64 -30.21
CA ASN A 205 8.78 -7.09 -30.19
C ASN A 205 8.27 -7.67 -31.53
N LYS A 206 7.34 -6.97 -32.22
CA LYS A 206 6.87 -7.35 -33.56
C LYS A 206 8.02 -7.34 -34.57
N ALA A 207 8.82 -6.27 -34.58
CA ALA A 207 9.99 -6.15 -35.44
C ALA A 207 11.01 -7.28 -35.20
N GLU A 208 11.31 -7.59 -33.94
CA GLU A 208 12.23 -8.68 -33.59
C GLU A 208 11.67 -10.06 -34.00
N GLY A 209 10.36 -10.29 -33.81
CA GLY A 209 9.68 -11.49 -34.28
C GLY A 209 9.70 -11.62 -35.80
N ALA A 210 9.49 -10.52 -36.52
CA ALA A 210 9.51 -10.47 -37.99
C ALA A 210 10.91 -10.74 -38.54
N LEU A 211 11.96 -10.14 -37.98
CA LEU A 211 13.35 -10.41 -38.35
C LEU A 211 13.71 -11.90 -38.15
N ALA A 212 13.32 -12.48 -37.00
CA ALA A 212 13.58 -13.89 -36.72
C ALA A 212 12.77 -14.84 -37.63
N ALA A 213 11.55 -14.47 -38.02
CA ALA A 213 10.77 -15.22 -39.00
C ALA A 213 11.38 -15.13 -40.40
N PHE A 214 11.87 -13.94 -40.79
CA PHE A 214 12.54 -13.72 -42.07
C PHE A 214 13.81 -14.55 -42.19
N GLU A 215 14.67 -14.54 -41.16
CA GLU A 215 15.90 -15.36 -41.10
C GLU A 215 15.60 -16.86 -41.26
N LYS A 216 14.42 -17.31 -40.82
CA LYS A 216 13.96 -18.71 -40.92
C LYS A 216 13.22 -19.03 -42.21
N GLY A 217 12.99 -18.05 -43.10
CA GLY A 217 12.20 -18.23 -44.31
C GLY A 217 10.69 -18.33 -44.09
N GLU A 218 10.20 -18.00 -42.89
CA GLU A 218 8.78 -18.09 -42.49
C GLU A 218 8.06 -16.75 -42.53
N TYR A 219 8.68 -15.74 -43.15
CA TYR A 219 8.08 -14.43 -43.37
C TYR A 219 7.87 -14.18 -44.86
N LYS A 220 6.60 -14.00 -45.25
CA LYS A 220 6.19 -13.51 -46.57
C LYS A 220 4.91 -12.69 -46.39
N GLU A 221 4.96 -11.40 -46.69
CA GLU A 221 3.85 -10.47 -46.40
C GLU A 221 2.56 -10.82 -47.15
N ALA A 222 2.66 -11.08 -48.46
CA ALA A 222 1.52 -11.43 -49.30
C ALA A 222 1.04 -12.89 -49.13
N ASP A 223 1.80 -13.73 -48.44
CA ASP A 223 1.52 -15.16 -48.32
C ASP A 223 0.89 -15.46 -46.96
N THR A 224 -0.44 -15.56 -46.95
CA THR A 224 -1.19 -15.92 -45.73
C THR A 224 -0.89 -17.33 -45.23
N THR A 225 -0.21 -18.17 -46.02
CA THR A 225 0.25 -19.50 -45.59
C THR A 225 1.57 -19.43 -44.82
N ALA A 226 2.31 -18.32 -44.89
CA ALA A 226 3.50 -18.14 -44.09
C ALA A 226 3.16 -18.17 -42.59
N LEU A 227 3.93 -18.93 -41.81
CA LEU A 227 3.64 -19.17 -40.39
C LEU A 227 3.55 -17.86 -39.59
N TYR A 228 4.35 -16.84 -39.96
CA TYR A 228 4.27 -15.53 -39.32
C TYR A 228 2.91 -14.86 -39.51
N GLN A 229 2.37 -14.84 -40.74
CA GLN A 229 1.08 -14.24 -41.03
C GLN A 229 -0.07 -15.01 -40.39
N GLN A 230 0.02 -16.35 -40.36
CA GLN A 230 -0.96 -17.18 -39.66
C GLN A 230 -1.00 -16.89 -38.15
N ALA A 231 0.16 -16.90 -37.49
CA ALA A 231 0.26 -16.60 -36.06
C ALA A 231 -0.26 -15.18 -35.75
N LYS A 232 0.13 -14.20 -36.55
CA LYS A 232 -0.34 -12.82 -36.41
C LYS A 232 -1.86 -12.73 -36.56
N LYS A 233 -2.45 -13.39 -37.56
CA LYS A 233 -3.91 -13.43 -37.76
C LYS A 233 -4.65 -14.04 -36.57
N GLN A 234 -4.16 -15.16 -36.04
CA GLN A 234 -4.77 -15.79 -34.85
C GLN A 234 -4.68 -14.88 -33.61
N LEU A 235 -3.53 -14.23 -33.39
CA LEU A 235 -3.33 -13.31 -32.28
C LEU A 235 -4.18 -12.04 -32.41
N ASP A 236 -4.28 -11.47 -33.61
CA ASP A 236 -5.13 -10.31 -33.90
C ASP A 236 -6.62 -10.67 -33.72
N GLY A 237 -7.03 -11.89 -34.09
CA GLY A 237 -8.37 -12.43 -33.78
C GLY A 237 -8.62 -12.49 -32.27
N ALA A 238 -7.66 -12.99 -31.49
CA ALA A 238 -7.76 -13.00 -30.03
C ALA A 238 -7.84 -11.61 -29.40
N VAL A 239 -7.29 -10.58 -30.06
CA VAL A 239 -7.44 -9.17 -29.65
C VAL A 239 -8.85 -8.67 -29.97
N ALA A 240 -9.37 -8.96 -31.16
CA ALA A 240 -10.74 -8.59 -31.55
C ALA A 240 -11.79 -9.20 -30.61
N ASP A 241 -11.58 -10.44 -30.17
CA ASP A 241 -12.42 -11.14 -29.20
C ASP A 241 -12.18 -10.70 -27.73
N GLY A 242 -11.29 -9.73 -27.50
CA GLY A 242 -10.98 -9.18 -26.17
C GLY A 242 -10.25 -10.15 -25.22
N SER A 243 -9.72 -11.25 -25.74
CA SER A 243 -9.02 -12.30 -24.97
C SER A 243 -7.53 -11.99 -24.77
N LEU A 244 -6.95 -11.19 -25.67
CA LEU A 244 -5.57 -10.72 -25.65
C LEU A 244 -5.53 -9.19 -25.69
N ALA A 245 -4.60 -8.59 -24.95
CA ALA A 245 -4.36 -7.15 -25.08
C ALA A 245 -3.62 -6.84 -26.41
N PRO A 246 -3.97 -5.73 -27.10
CA PRO A 246 -3.34 -5.38 -28.37
C PRO A 246 -1.81 -5.33 -28.32
N TRP A 247 -1.24 -4.84 -27.21
CA TRP A 247 0.21 -4.69 -27.02
C TRP A 247 0.94 -5.99 -26.65
N LYS A 248 0.24 -7.13 -26.56
CA LYS A 248 0.85 -8.45 -26.30
C LYS A 248 1.02 -9.29 -27.57
N VAL A 249 0.53 -8.82 -28.71
CA VAL A 249 0.70 -9.52 -29.99
C VAL A 249 2.19 -9.64 -30.32
N GLY A 250 2.96 -8.54 -30.21
CA GLY A 250 4.40 -8.55 -30.42
C GLY A 250 5.14 -9.47 -29.46
N GLU A 251 4.76 -9.47 -28.18
CA GLU A 251 5.37 -10.36 -27.19
C GLU A 251 5.24 -11.84 -27.59
N TRP A 252 4.07 -12.25 -28.08
CA TRP A 252 3.82 -13.61 -28.55
C TRP A 252 4.54 -13.90 -29.86
N LEU A 253 4.53 -13.00 -30.85
CA LEU A 253 5.26 -13.18 -32.11
C LEU A 253 6.76 -13.33 -31.86
N LYS A 254 7.35 -12.45 -31.04
CA LYS A 254 8.73 -12.59 -30.59
C LYS A 254 8.96 -13.95 -29.92
N ARG A 255 8.08 -14.37 -29.01
CA ARG A 255 8.22 -15.66 -28.33
C ARG A 255 8.20 -16.84 -29.32
N ILE A 256 7.28 -16.84 -30.27
CA ILE A 256 7.11 -17.91 -31.26
C ILE A 256 8.35 -18.01 -32.15
N PHE A 257 8.80 -16.88 -32.71
CA PHE A 257 9.84 -16.90 -33.75
C PHE A 257 11.26 -16.73 -33.23
N VAL A 258 11.49 -16.10 -32.08
CA VAL A 258 12.84 -15.99 -31.50
C VAL A 258 13.19 -17.23 -30.67
N LYS A 259 12.27 -17.77 -29.85
CA LYS A 259 12.59 -18.87 -28.93
C LYS A 259 12.50 -20.28 -29.55
N ASN A 260 11.64 -20.49 -30.54
CA ASN A 260 11.53 -21.82 -31.17
C ASN A 260 12.52 -21.94 -32.32
N ALA A 261 13.48 -22.86 -32.22
CA ALA A 261 14.58 -22.94 -33.19
C ALA A 261 14.21 -23.59 -34.54
N ARG A 262 13.22 -24.48 -34.59
CA ARG A 262 12.93 -25.31 -35.78
C ARG A 262 11.55 -25.02 -36.36
N ARG A 263 11.46 -25.03 -37.70
CA ARG A 263 10.24 -24.76 -38.48
C ARG A 263 9.09 -25.68 -38.08
N GLU A 264 9.35 -26.98 -37.94
CA GLU A 264 8.33 -27.99 -37.63
C GLU A 264 7.68 -27.69 -36.28
N LYS A 265 8.47 -27.32 -35.27
CA LYS A 265 7.95 -26.95 -33.94
C LYS A 265 7.09 -25.68 -33.99
N ILE A 266 7.45 -24.71 -34.85
CA ILE A 266 6.66 -23.49 -35.03
C ILE A 266 5.33 -23.85 -35.72
N LYS A 267 5.39 -24.67 -36.77
CA LYS A 267 4.20 -25.15 -37.49
C LYS A 267 3.27 -25.94 -36.57
N ASP A 268 3.78 -26.91 -35.84
CA ASP A 268 3.01 -27.71 -34.87
C ASP A 268 2.38 -26.83 -33.77
N PHE A 269 3.07 -25.78 -33.34
CA PHE A 269 2.52 -24.84 -32.36
C PHE A 269 1.36 -24.01 -32.93
N ILE A 270 1.44 -23.57 -34.19
CA ILE A 270 0.45 -22.68 -34.82
C ILE A 270 -0.74 -23.45 -35.40
N GLU A 271 -0.48 -24.59 -36.05
CA GLU A 271 -1.44 -25.36 -36.85
C GLU A 271 -1.85 -26.69 -36.17
N GLY A 272 -1.10 -27.13 -35.15
CA GLY A 272 -1.38 -28.39 -34.48
C GLY A 272 -2.67 -28.37 -33.65
N ARG A 273 -2.98 -29.51 -33.04
CA ARG A 273 -4.19 -29.71 -32.19
C ARG A 273 -3.87 -30.09 -30.74
N GLY A 274 -2.61 -30.02 -30.32
CA GLY A 274 -2.18 -30.34 -28.97
C GLY A 274 -2.58 -29.28 -27.92
N GLU A 275 -2.52 -29.65 -26.64
CA GLU A 275 -2.90 -28.79 -25.51
C GLU A 275 -2.03 -27.53 -25.35
N THR A 276 -0.86 -27.50 -25.99
CA THR A 276 0.10 -26.39 -25.95
C THR A 276 0.14 -25.55 -27.23
N THR A 277 -0.83 -25.72 -28.13
CA THR A 277 -0.90 -24.98 -29.40
C THR A 277 -1.43 -23.56 -29.19
N LEU A 278 -1.17 -22.67 -30.16
CA LEU A 278 -1.62 -21.28 -30.12
C LEU A 278 -3.15 -21.19 -30.02
N GLY A 279 -3.88 -21.95 -30.85
CA GLY A 279 -5.34 -21.99 -30.83
C GLY A 279 -5.88 -22.39 -29.45
N ARG A 280 -5.33 -23.47 -28.85
CA ARG A 280 -5.75 -23.92 -27.53
C ARG A 280 -5.42 -22.92 -26.41
N LEU A 281 -4.29 -22.21 -26.53
CA LEU A 281 -3.96 -21.14 -25.59
C LEU A 281 -4.95 -19.97 -25.70
N ILE A 282 -5.33 -19.58 -26.93
CA ILE A 282 -6.34 -18.53 -27.16
C ILE A 282 -7.68 -18.93 -26.55
N GLU A 283 -8.15 -20.16 -26.76
CA GLU A 283 -9.38 -20.69 -26.13
C GLU A 283 -9.33 -20.56 -24.60
N ARG A 284 -8.20 -20.93 -23.99
CA ARG A 284 -8.00 -20.81 -22.54
C ARG A 284 -8.01 -19.36 -22.08
N TRP A 285 -7.43 -18.44 -22.84
CA TRP A 285 -7.47 -17.01 -22.54
C TRP A 285 -8.90 -16.48 -22.61
N ALA A 286 -9.65 -16.88 -23.63
CA ALA A 286 -11.06 -16.51 -23.81
C ALA A 286 -11.93 -17.03 -22.66
N ALA A 287 -11.73 -18.28 -22.22
CA ALA A 287 -12.45 -18.85 -21.08
C ALA A 287 -12.20 -18.05 -19.79
N VAL A 288 -10.95 -17.66 -19.52
CA VAL A 288 -10.59 -16.84 -18.35
C VAL A 288 -11.12 -15.41 -18.49
N ARG A 289 -11.16 -14.85 -19.70
CA ARG A 289 -11.79 -13.55 -19.98
C ARG A 289 -13.29 -13.56 -19.68
N LYS A 290 -14.02 -14.59 -20.13
CA LYS A 290 -15.45 -14.76 -19.83
C LYS A 290 -15.73 -14.83 -18.33
N LYS A 291 -14.89 -15.52 -17.56
CA LYS A 291 -14.99 -15.53 -16.09
C LYS A 291 -14.82 -14.14 -15.49
N PHE A 292 -13.87 -13.35 -15.98
CA PHE A 292 -13.70 -11.97 -15.55
C PHE A 292 -14.95 -11.13 -15.84
N ASP A 293 -15.53 -11.23 -17.04
CA ASP A 293 -16.74 -10.47 -17.38
C ASP A 293 -17.93 -10.84 -16.50
N TRP A 294 -18.08 -12.12 -16.18
CA TRP A 294 -19.12 -12.59 -15.28
C TRP A 294 -18.91 -12.09 -13.84
N ILE A 295 -17.66 -12.01 -13.37
CA ILE A 295 -17.31 -11.40 -12.08
C ILE A 295 -17.64 -9.90 -12.05
N GLU A 296 -17.32 -9.16 -13.11
CA GLU A 296 -17.68 -7.74 -13.22
C GLU A 296 -19.20 -7.55 -13.28
N MET A 297 -19.93 -8.46 -13.93
CA MET A 297 -21.39 -8.45 -13.93
C MET A 297 -21.93 -8.68 -12.51
N LYS A 298 -21.46 -9.70 -11.79
CA LYS A 298 -21.80 -9.94 -10.37
C LYS A 298 -21.54 -8.71 -9.50
N ARG A 299 -20.41 -8.05 -9.71
CA ARG A 299 -20.04 -6.83 -8.99
C ARG A 299 -21.02 -5.69 -9.23
N LYS A 300 -21.45 -5.50 -10.47
CA LYS A 300 -22.42 -4.46 -10.85
C LYS A 300 -23.81 -4.73 -10.30
N THR A 301 -24.23 -5.99 -10.22
CA THR A 301 -25.58 -6.37 -9.75
C THR A 301 -25.67 -6.54 -8.24
N GLY A 302 -24.67 -7.15 -7.61
CA GLY A 302 -24.67 -7.50 -6.18
C GLY A 302 -23.77 -6.64 -5.30
N GLY A 303 -23.08 -5.65 -5.86
CA GLY A 303 -22.11 -4.82 -5.14
C GLY A 303 -20.70 -5.41 -5.12
N SER A 304 -19.74 -4.65 -4.58
CA SER A 304 -18.33 -5.06 -4.54
C SER A 304 -18.01 -5.76 -3.22
N PRO A 305 -17.52 -7.02 -3.25
CA PRO A 305 -16.97 -7.67 -2.06
C PRO A 305 -15.91 -6.82 -1.38
N ARG A 306 -15.95 -6.80 -0.05
CA ARG A 306 -15.05 -6.00 0.77
C ARG A 306 -13.62 -6.52 0.75
N GLY A 307 -12.66 -5.60 0.87
CA GLY A 307 -11.22 -5.85 0.88
C GLY A 307 -10.61 -6.19 -0.49
N PHE A 308 -11.38 -6.76 -1.41
CA PHE A 308 -10.85 -7.21 -2.69
C PHE A 308 -10.69 -6.06 -3.70
N HIS A 309 -9.48 -5.91 -4.24
CA HIS A 309 -9.20 -4.89 -5.26
C HIS A 309 -9.53 -5.40 -6.67
N PHE A 310 -10.65 -4.94 -7.22
CA PHE A 310 -11.04 -5.21 -8.60
C PHE A 310 -10.23 -4.34 -9.58
N VAL A 311 -9.54 -5.00 -10.52
CA VAL A 311 -8.70 -4.31 -11.51
C VAL A 311 -9.45 -4.01 -12.80
N HIS A 312 -9.07 -2.92 -13.47
CA HIS A 312 -9.56 -2.62 -14.82
C HIS A 312 -9.12 -3.68 -15.84
N ILE A 313 -9.93 -3.92 -16.88
CA ILE A 313 -9.68 -4.96 -17.88
C ILE A 313 -8.30 -4.85 -18.55
N ASN A 314 -7.83 -3.64 -18.83
CA ASN A 314 -6.50 -3.45 -19.42
C ASN A 314 -5.36 -3.96 -18.51
N VAL A 315 -5.51 -3.83 -17.19
CA VAL A 315 -4.55 -4.37 -16.22
C VAL A 315 -4.60 -5.89 -16.20
N PHE A 316 -5.81 -6.45 -16.17
CA PHE A 316 -6.06 -7.89 -16.21
C PHE A 316 -5.46 -8.54 -17.48
N LEU A 317 -5.74 -7.97 -18.66
CA LEU A 317 -5.16 -8.43 -19.92
C LEU A 317 -3.66 -8.19 -20.00
N GLY A 318 -3.10 -7.25 -19.24
CA GLY A 318 -1.65 -7.09 -19.10
C GLY A 318 -0.98 -8.31 -18.45
N TRP A 319 -1.64 -8.99 -17.51
CA TRP A 319 -1.06 -10.10 -16.76
C TRP A 319 -0.80 -11.35 -17.61
N HIS A 320 0.11 -12.19 -17.12
CA HIS A 320 0.30 -13.55 -17.64
C HIS A 320 -0.85 -14.47 -17.20
N TYR A 321 -1.02 -15.59 -17.92
CA TYR A 321 -2.18 -16.47 -17.81
C TYR A 321 -2.45 -16.98 -16.39
N GLU A 322 -1.42 -17.45 -15.67
CA GLU A 322 -1.60 -17.99 -14.31
C GLU A 322 -2.11 -16.93 -13.33
N LYS A 323 -1.58 -15.72 -13.43
CA LYS A 323 -2.02 -14.59 -12.62
C LYS A 323 -3.47 -14.19 -12.91
N ARG A 324 -3.89 -14.19 -14.18
CA ARG A 324 -5.29 -13.96 -14.57
C ARG A 324 -6.21 -15.03 -13.98
N THR A 325 -5.80 -16.29 -14.07
CA THR A 325 -6.56 -17.44 -13.57
C THR A 325 -6.71 -17.38 -12.06
N ALA A 326 -5.61 -17.13 -11.33
CA ALA A 326 -5.63 -16.98 -9.88
C ALA A 326 -6.53 -15.82 -9.43
N TYR A 327 -6.48 -14.70 -10.15
CA TYR A 327 -7.34 -13.54 -9.87
C TYR A 327 -8.82 -13.86 -10.04
N VAL A 328 -9.25 -14.46 -11.16
CA VAL A 328 -10.69 -14.74 -11.37
C VAL A 328 -11.21 -15.80 -10.41
N GLN A 329 -10.38 -16.78 -10.04
CA GLN A 329 -10.75 -17.80 -9.04
C GLN A 329 -10.99 -17.16 -7.68
N GLU A 330 -10.02 -16.38 -7.19
CA GLU A 330 -10.16 -15.72 -5.90
C GLU A 330 -11.31 -14.72 -5.90
N ALA A 331 -11.42 -13.89 -6.94
CA ALA A 331 -12.48 -12.90 -7.08
C ALA A 331 -13.88 -13.53 -7.06
N ASP A 332 -14.07 -14.70 -7.68
CA ASP A 332 -15.35 -15.42 -7.63
C ASP A 332 -15.66 -15.92 -6.20
N HIS A 333 -14.66 -16.50 -5.52
CA HIS A 333 -14.82 -16.95 -4.14
C HIS A 333 -15.16 -15.81 -3.16
N ARG A 334 -14.79 -14.56 -3.46
CA ARG A 334 -15.16 -13.38 -2.66
C ARG A 334 -16.66 -13.08 -2.67
N PHE A 335 -17.43 -13.59 -3.63
CA PHE A 335 -18.89 -13.42 -3.65
C PHE A 335 -19.62 -14.46 -2.78
N THR A 336 -18.90 -15.35 -2.08
CA THR A 336 -19.52 -16.25 -1.10
C THR A 336 -20.06 -15.44 0.09
N ASN A 337 -21.19 -15.86 0.66
CA ASN A 337 -21.73 -15.23 1.87
C ASN A 337 -20.68 -15.27 3.00
N ILE A 338 -20.22 -14.09 3.43
CA ILE A 338 -19.20 -13.91 4.48
C ILE A 338 -19.58 -14.62 5.77
N SER A 339 -20.87 -14.70 6.10
CA SER A 339 -21.37 -15.36 7.31
C SER A 339 -21.04 -16.86 7.36
N ASN A 340 -20.87 -17.47 6.18
CA ASN A 340 -20.55 -18.89 6.02
C ASN A 340 -19.05 -19.14 5.83
N GLU A 341 -18.22 -18.10 5.88
CA GLU A 341 -16.78 -18.23 5.69
C GLU A 341 -16.08 -18.48 7.03
N ARG A 342 -15.06 -19.35 7.02
CA ARG A 342 -14.20 -19.59 8.20
C ARG A 342 -13.40 -18.34 8.54
N ASP A 343 -13.19 -18.12 9.83
CA ASP A 343 -12.40 -16.99 10.34
C ASP A 343 -10.96 -17.01 9.82
N SER A 344 -10.34 -18.19 9.75
CA SER A 344 -8.99 -18.36 9.21
C SER A 344 -8.90 -17.85 7.76
N PHE A 345 -9.92 -18.09 6.95
CA PHE A 345 -9.96 -17.65 5.54
C PHE A 345 -10.16 -16.15 5.43
N LEU A 346 -11.00 -15.55 6.28
CA LEU A 346 -11.15 -14.10 6.31
C LEU A 346 -9.86 -13.40 6.75
N LYS A 347 -9.11 -13.96 7.71
CA LYS A 347 -7.79 -13.45 8.11
C LYS A 347 -6.77 -13.55 6.97
N ILE A 348 -6.72 -14.68 6.26
CA ILE A 348 -5.88 -14.85 5.06
C ILE A 348 -6.22 -13.77 4.02
N ARG A 349 -7.52 -13.58 3.72
CA ARG A 349 -7.96 -12.56 2.78
C ARG A 349 -7.57 -11.16 3.20
N HIS A 350 -7.71 -10.82 4.48
CA HIS A 350 -7.23 -9.54 5.02
C HIS A 350 -5.73 -9.34 4.78
N ALA A 351 -4.91 -10.36 5.02
CA ALA A 351 -3.48 -10.32 4.74
C ALA A 351 -3.18 -10.14 3.23
N LEU A 352 -3.92 -10.83 2.35
CA LEU A 352 -3.81 -10.68 0.90
C LEU A 352 -4.20 -9.27 0.42
N ASP A 353 -5.28 -8.72 0.97
CA ASP A 353 -5.84 -7.41 0.60
C ASP A 353 -4.92 -6.26 1.06
N THR A 354 -4.30 -6.42 2.22
CA THR A 354 -3.26 -5.53 2.75
C THR A 354 -1.88 -5.79 2.14
N LYS A 355 -1.74 -6.83 1.31
CA LYS A 355 -0.48 -7.28 0.68
C LYS A 355 0.62 -7.61 1.69
N ASP A 356 0.24 -8.06 2.89
CA ASP A 356 1.14 -8.68 3.87
C ASP A 356 1.35 -10.15 3.47
N TRP A 357 2.20 -10.36 2.46
CA TRP A 357 2.42 -11.68 1.86
C TRP A 357 2.98 -12.70 2.86
N GLU A 358 3.82 -12.24 3.80
CA GLU A 358 4.40 -13.11 4.83
C GLU A 358 3.33 -13.58 5.82
N GLU A 359 2.44 -12.67 6.27
CA GLU A 359 1.31 -13.06 7.11
C GLU A 359 0.35 -14.02 6.38
N ALA A 360 0.09 -13.78 5.09
CA ALA A 360 -0.75 -14.66 4.31
C ALA A 360 -0.15 -16.07 4.17
N ASP A 361 1.18 -16.19 3.97
CA ASP A 361 1.88 -17.48 3.94
C ASP A 361 1.76 -18.21 5.30
N ASP A 362 2.00 -17.52 6.42
CA ASP A 362 1.88 -18.09 7.78
C ASP A 362 0.44 -18.57 8.06
N LEU A 363 -0.57 -17.75 7.78
CA LEU A 363 -1.98 -18.08 8.00
C LEU A 363 -2.47 -19.21 7.09
N ILE A 364 -1.98 -19.28 5.84
CA ILE A 364 -2.30 -20.41 4.95
C ILE A 364 -1.68 -21.71 5.49
N ALA A 365 -0.46 -21.65 6.03
CA ALA A 365 0.18 -22.82 6.63
C ALA A 365 -0.58 -23.31 7.88
N GLU A 366 -1.05 -22.39 8.72
CA GLU A 366 -1.92 -22.70 9.86
C GLU A 366 -3.24 -23.32 9.41
N ALA A 367 -3.93 -22.70 8.43
CA ALA A 367 -5.21 -23.19 7.92
C ALA A 367 -5.11 -24.58 7.27
N LYS A 368 -3.96 -24.95 6.70
CA LYS A 368 -3.72 -26.31 6.16
C LYS A 368 -3.72 -27.40 7.23
N SER A 369 -3.48 -27.04 8.49
CA SER A 369 -3.52 -27.98 9.62
C SER A 369 -4.92 -28.17 10.20
N GLU A 370 -5.89 -27.35 9.77
CA GLU A 370 -7.29 -27.47 10.15
C GLU A 370 -7.97 -28.64 9.41
N ASP A 371 -9.02 -29.21 10.01
CA ASP A 371 -9.89 -30.14 9.30
C ASP A 371 -10.75 -29.35 8.27
N LEU A 372 -10.59 -29.67 6.99
CA LEU A 372 -11.13 -28.91 5.86
C LEU A 372 -12.05 -29.79 5.01
N SER A 373 -13.25 -29.27 4.72
CA SER A 373 -14.12 -29.86 3.69
C SER A 373 -13.46 -29.78 2.31
N ALA A 374 -13.90 -30.60 1.35
CA ALA A 374 -13.39 -30.53 -0.03
C ALA A 374 -13.60 -29.14 -0.67
N SER A 375 -14.71 -28.47 -0.33
CA SER A 375 -14.98 -27.09 -0.78
C SER A 375 -14.01 -26.10 -0.16
N ASP A 376 -13.75 -26.21 1.15
CA ASP A 376 -12.84 -25.30 1.86
C ASP A 376 -11.39 -25.51 1.45
N ALA A 377 -10.98 -26.76 1.21
CA ALA A 377 -9.67 -27.08 0.62
C ALA A 377 -9.49 -26.38 -0.75
N GLY A 378 -10.54 -26.36 -1.59
CA GLY A 378 -10.54 -25.64 -2.86
C GLY A 378 -10.36 -24.12 -2.71
N LYS A 379 -11.06 -23.49 -1.74
CA LYS A 379 -10.89 -22.06 -1.41
C LYS A 379 -9.49 -21.75 -0.87
N LEU A 380 -8.96 -22.59 0.02
CA LEU A 380 -7.60 -22.40 0.54
C LEU A 380 -6.56 -22.48 -0.59
N GLN A 381 -6.75 -23.41 -1.52
CA GLN A 381 -5.91 -23.52 -2.71
C GLN A 381 -6.01 -22.28 -3.63
N SER A 382 -7.19 -21.66 -3.75
CA SER A 382 -7.33 -20.41 -4.52
C SER A 382 -6.54 -19.27 -3.89
N MET A 383 -6.61 -19.12 -2.55
CA MET A 383 -5.86 -18.11 -1.81
C MET A 383 -4.35 -18.33 -1.92
N GLU A 384 -3.87 -19.57 -1.79
CA GLU A 384 -2.46 -19.93 -2.00
C GLU A 384 -1.99 -19.64 -3.43
N LYS A 385 -2.81 -20.00 -4.44
CA LYS A 385 -2.50 -19.68 -5.83
C LYS A 385 -2.46 -18.17 -6.04
N PHE A 386 -3.42 -17.42 -5.49
CA PHE A 386 -3.46 -15.97 -5.59
C PHE A 386 -2.19 -15.33 -5.02
N LEU A 387 -1.80 -15.72 -3.80
CA LEU A 387 -0.57 -15.27 -3.12
C LEU A 387 0.66 -15.49 -3.99
N ARG A 388 0.85 -16.72 -4.47
CA ARG A 388 2.02 -17.11 -5.28
C ARG A 388 2.14 -16.29 -6.57
N GLU A 389 1.03 -16.07 -7.27
CA GLU A 389 1.04 -15.36 -8.57
C GLU A 389 1.04 -13.83 -8.43
N HIS A 390 0.63 -13.28 -7.28
CA HIS A 390 0.50 -11.82 -7.07
C HIS A 390 1.65 -11.20 -6.26
N ARG A 391 2.39 -11.99 -5.48
CA ARG A 391 3.62 -11.50 -4.82
C ARG A 391 4.65 -11.07 -5.86
N LYS A 392 5.31 -9.93 -5.61
CA LYS A 392 6.35 -9.40 -6.50
C LYS A 392 7.71 -9.92 -6.05
N GLY A 393 8.24 -10.90 -6.77
CA GLY A 393 9.60 -11.40 -6.59
C GLY A 393 9.65 -12.81 -5.97
N PRO A 394 10.79 -13.49 -6.09
CA PRO A 394 11.03 -14.73 -5.36
C PRO A 394 10.94 -14.46 -3.86
N ILE A 395 10.54 -15.47 -3.07
CA ILE A 395 10.87 -15.50 -1.64
C ILE A 395 12.39 -15.44 -1.61
N GLU A 396 12.98 -14.30 -1.24
CA GLU A 396 14.40 -14.32 -0.91
C GLU A 396 14.50 -15.30 0.25
N PRO A 397 15.21 -16.44 0.11
CA PRO A 397 15.47 -17.29 1.26
C PRO A 397 16.09 -16.37 2.30
N GLU A 398 15.60 -16.38 3.54
CA GLU A 398 16.18 -15.64 4.66
C GLU A 398 17.65 -16.08 4.83
N LYS A 399 18.55 -15.50 4.03
CA LYS A 399 20.00 -15.53 4.17
C LYS A 399 20.38 -14.20 4.81
N LYS A 400 19.89 -13.97 6.02
CA LYS A 400 20.40 -12.96 6.93
C LYS A 400 20.35 -13.57 8.32
N GLU A 401 21.44 -13.44 9.07
CA GLU A 401 21.48 -13.72 10.49
C GLU A 401 20.19 -13.20 11.14
N LYS A 402 19.52 -14.04 11.93
CA LYS A 402 18.31 -13.62 12.64
C LYS A 402 18.71 -12.40 13.48
N PRO A 403 18.12 -11.22 13.24
CA PRO A 403 18.52 -10.02 13.95
C PRO A 403 18.35 -10.25 15.45
N ALA A 404 19.30 -9.74 16.23
CA ALA A 404 19.26 -9.88 17.68
C ALA A 404 17.94 -9.26 18.22
N PRO A 405 17.33 -9.82 19.28
CA PRO A 405 16.08 -9.29 19.84
C PRO A 405 16.10 -7.79 20.12
N GLU A 406 17.25 -7.26 20.54
CA GLU A 406 17.51 -5.85 20.81
C GLU A 406 17.36 -4.98 19.55
N GLU A 407 17.85 -5.46 18.40
CA GLU A 407 17.74 -4.77 17.12
C GLU A 407 16.27 -4.72 16.64
N ILE A 408 15.55 -5.82 16.85
CA ILE A 408 14.11 -5.90 16.55
C ILE A 408 13.35 -4.88 17.42
N LEU A 409 13.59 -4.86 18.73
CA LEU A 409 12.97 -3.92 19.66
C LEU A 409 13.29 -2.47 19.30
N LEU A 410 14.55 -2.15 18.97
CA LEU A 410 14.96 -0.81 18.56
C LEU A 410 14.20 -0.33 17.32
N LYS A 411 14.06 -1.20 16.31
CA LYS A 411 13.27 -0.90 15.10
C LYS A 411 11.79 -0.69 15.42
N MET A 412 11.20 -1.54 16.28
CA MET A 412 9.82 -1.37 16.70
C MET A 412 9.60 -0.04 17.44
N ARG A 413 10.50 0.34 18.36
CA ARG A 413 10.44 1.63 19.07
C ARG A 413 10.54 2.81 18.10
N ALA A 414 11.47 2.75 17.15
CA ALA A 414 11.61 3.78 16.12
C ALA A 414 10.35 3.92 15.24
N LEU A 415 9.66 2.83 14.94
CA LEU A 415 8.39 2.85 14.21
C LEU A 415 7.25 3.42 15.06
N VAL A 416 7.14 3.04 16.33
CA VAL A 416 6.15 3.61 17.26
C VAL A 416 6.34 5.12 17.43
N ASN A 417 7.59 5.60 17.47
CA ASN A 417 7.89 7.02 17.54
C ASN A 417 7.49 7.80 16.28
N GLN A 418 7.37 7.12 15.13
CA GLN A 418 6.85 7.73 13.91
C GLN A 418 5.33 7.84 13.92
N VAL A 419 4.60 7.11 14.76
CA VAL A 419 3.13 7.23 14.83
C VAL A 419 2.74 8.59 15.44
N PRO A 420 1.62 9.22 15.00
CA PRO A 420 1.08 10.42 15.64
C PRO A 420 0.95 10.26 17.16
N ASP A 421 1.24 11.35 17.89
CA ASP A 421 1.28 11.37 19.35
C ASP A 421 -0.02 10.88 19.98
N SER A 422 -1.17 11.25 19.40
CA SER A 422 -2.51 10.82 19.83
C SER A 422 -2.72 9.30 19.80
N LEU A 423 -1.96 8.57 18.97
CA LEU A 423 -2.05 7.11 18.82
C LEU A 423 -0.89 6.36 19.45
N ARG A 424 0.21 7.04 19.80
CA ARG A 424 1.45 6.39 20.27
C ARG A 424 1.22 5.47 21.46
N SER A 425 0.39 5.90 22.42
CA SER A 425 0.04 5.10 23.61
C SER A 425 -0.77 3.84 23.25
N MET A 426 -1.74 3.95 22.34
CA MET A 426 -2.51 2.81 21.83
C MET A 426 -1.61 1.80 21.11
N TYR A 427 -0.70 2.26 20.24
CA TYR A 427 0.26 1.39 19.58
C TYR A 427 1.15 0.66 20.59
N ALA A 428 1.75 1.39 21.52
CA ALA A 428 2.63 0.78 22.52
C ALA A 428 1.91 -0.30 23.35
N GLU A 429 0.68 -0.01 23.79
CA GLU A 429 -0.07 -0.91 24.67
C GLU A 429 -0.64 -2.13 23.92
N THR A 430 -1.13 -1.95 22.68
CA THR A 430 -1.56 -3.07 21.84
C THR A 430 -0.40 -3.99 21.49
N LEU A 431 0.78 -3.45 21.17
CA LEU A 431 2.01 -4.22 20.94
C LEU A 431 2.43 -5.01 22.20
N ARG A 432 2.34 -4.38 23.38
CA ARG A 432 2.67 -5.01 24.68
C ARG A 432 1.74 -6.19 25.00
N ARG A 433 0.44 -6.07 24.70
CA ARG A 433 -0.57 -7.13 24.91
C ARG A 433 -0.43 -8.31 23.94
N GLY A 434 0.21 -8.10 22.80
CA GLY A 434 0.64 -9.15 21.89
C GLY A 434 0.02 -9.08 20.50
N TYR A 435 0.41 -10.04 19.66
CA TYR A 435 0.14 -9.98 18.21
C TYR A 435 -1.35 -9.86 17.89
N ASN A 436 -2.22 -10.66 18.50
CA ASN A 436 -3.65 -10.66 18.18
C ASN A 436 -4.33 -9.32 18.53
N THR A 437 -3.92 -8.68 19.62
CA THR A 437 -4.43 -7.37 20.01
C THR A 437 -4.01 -6.29 19.02
N PHE A 438 -2.72 -6.27 18.66
CA PHE A 438 -2.20 -5.34 17.66
C PHE A 438 -2.79 -5.60 16.27
N TRP A 439 -2.97 -6.86 15.89
CA TRP A 439 -3.60 -7.26 14.64
C TRP A 439 -5.00 -6.69 14.55
N THR A 440 -5.85 -6.94 15.56
CA THR A 440 -7.22 -6.41 15.63
C THR A 440 -7.23 -4.90 15.51
N PHE A 441 -6.43 -4.21 16.32
CA PHE A 441 -6.28 -2.74 16.26
C PHE A 441 -5.90 -2.25 14.86
N SER A 442 -4.90 -2.88 14.23
CA SER A 442 -4.44 -2.52 12.89
C SER A 442 -5.50 -2.79 11.81
N THR A 443 -6.33 -3.82 11.97
CA THR A 443 -7.45 -4.15 11.09
C THR A 443 -8.56 -3.11 11.20
N LEU A 444 -8.91 -2.66 12.43
CA LEU A 444 -9.88 -1.58 12.62
C LEU A 444 -9.44 -0.27 11.95
N LEU A 445 -8.14 0.05 12.00
CA LEU A 445 -7.59 1.21 11.28
C LEU A 445 -7.62 1.01 9.76
N TYR A 446 -7.31 -0.20 9.26
CA TYR A 446 -7.40 -0.52 7.84
C TYR A 446 -8.84 -0.37 7.32
N ASN A 447 -9.85 -0.66 8.13
CA ASN A 447 -11.25 -0.54 7.73
C ASN A 447 -11.63 0.91 7.35
N ARG A 448 -11.05 1.93 8.01
CA ARG A 448 -11.17 3.34 7.58
C ARG A 448 -10.59 3.57 6.17
N ASP A 449 -9.40 3.04 5.87
CA ASP A 449 -8.79 3.13 4.53
C ASP A 449 -9.67 2.47 3.47
N TRP A 450 -10.25 1.31 3.78
CA TRP A 450 -11.21 0.64 2.90
C TRP A 450 -12.45 1.51 2.66
N CYS A 451 -13.05 2.08 3.70
CA CYS A 451 -14.22 2.96 3.56
C CYS A 451 -13.94 4.18 2.66
N TYR A 452 -12.77 4.81 2.78
CA TYR A 452 -12.36 5.94 1.94
C TYR A 452 -12.18 5.55 0.47
N ARG A 453 -11.50 4.43 0.19
CA ARG A 453 -11.28 3.96 -1.20
C ARG A 453 -12.56 3.63 -1.94
N HIS A 454 -13.64 3.36 -1.21
CA HIS A 454 -14.94 2.98 -1.74
C HIS A 454 -16.01 4.06 -1.56
N HIS A 455 -15.62 5.28 -1.16
CA HIS A 455 -16.50 6.44 -1.00
C HIS A 455 -17.61 6.30 0.06
N TYR A 456 -17.50 5.31 0.94
CA TYR A 456 -18.36 5.19 2.13
C TYR A 456 -17.99 6.23 3.18
N LEU A 457 -16.73 6.65 3.22
CA LEU A 457 -16.25 7.82 3.93
C LEU A 457 -15.50 8.74 2.96
N ASP A 458 -15.54 10.02 3.28
CA ASP A 458 -14.69 11.08 2.75
C ASP A 458 -14.56 12.14 3.86
N ASP A 459 -13.77 13.19 3.63
CA ASP A 459 -13.47 14.18 4.68
C ASP A 459 -14.74 14.92 5.16
N GLU A 460 -15.72 15.13 4.28
CA GLU A 460 -16.99 15.78 4.62
C GLU A 460 -17.90 14.83 5.41
N LYS A 461 -18.12 13.61 4.89
CA LYS A 461 -18.93 12.58 5.58
C LYS A 461 -18.37 12.21 6.93
N GLU A 462 -17.04 12.06 7.05
CA GLU A 462 -16.41 11.75 8.33
C GLU A 462 -16.62 12.89 9.34
N HIS A 463 -16.56 14.14 8.90
CA HIS A 463 -16.84 15.29 9.76
C HIS A 463 -18.30 15.36 10.21
N CYS A 464 -19.26 15.18 9.29
CA CYS A 464 -20.69 15.15 9.63
C CYS A 464 -21.00 13.99 10.61
N LEU A 465 -20.53 12.78 10.30
CA LEU A 465 -20.72 11.61 11.17
C LEU A 465 -20.13 11.82 12.56
N TYR A 466 -19.00 12.52 12.65
CA TYR A 466 -18.40 12.85 13.93
C TYR A 466 -19.27 13.80 14.76
N GLU A 467 -19.78 14.88 14.17
CA GLU A 467 -20.64 15.82 14.90
C GLU A 467 -21.94 15.14 15.38
N GLU A 468 -22.55 14.31 14.54
CA GLU A 468 -23.74 13.52 14.91
C GLU A 468 -23.44 12.45 15.96
N SER A 469 -22.25 11.85 15.93
CA SER A 469 -21.90 10.73 16.81
C SER A 469 -21.96 11.09 18.30
N LYS A 470 -21.71 12.35 18.67
CA LYS A 470 -21.73 12.79 20.08
C LYS A 470 -23.09 12.56 20.72
N ASP A 471 -24.15 13.02 20.06
CA ASP A 471 -25.52 12.94 20.58
C ASP A 471 -26.05 11.52 20.45
N LEU A 472 -25.78 10.85 19.31
CA LEU A 472 -26.17 9.46 19.08
C LEU A 472 -25.53 8.50 20.08
N THR A 473 -24.28 8.73 20.48
CA THR A 473 -23.63 7.89 21.48
C THR A 473 -24.28 8.06 22.85
N ALA A 474 -24.62 9.30 23.24
CA ALA A 474 -25.31 9.55 24.50
C ALA A 474 -26.67 8.84 24.55
N GLU A 475 -27.44 8.91 23.45
CA GLU A 475 -28.72 8.21 23.32
C GLU A 475 -28.55 6.68 23.43
N ARG A 476 -27.56 6.10 22.75
CA ARG A 476 -27.29 4.65 22.78
C ARG A 476 -26.85 4.15 24.14
N ILE A 477 -26.04 4.93 24.86
CA ILE A 477 -25.65 4.58 26.23
C ILE A 477 -26.89 4.52 27.13
N GLN A 478 -27.89 5.38 26.88
CA GLN A 478 -29.13 5.43 27.68
C GLN A 478 -30.17 4.39 27.25
N HIS A 479 -30.32 4.14 25.94
CA HIS A 479 -31.44 3.39 25.37
C HIS A 479 -31.04 2.07 24.69
N GLY A 480 -29.74 1.78 24.59
CA GLY A 480 -29.19 0.59 23.95
C GLY A 480 -28.75 0.81 22.50
N HIS A 481 -28.02 -0.16 21.96
CA HIS A 481 -27.55 -0.16 20.57
C HIS A 481 -28.62 -0.66 19.60
N SER A 482 -28.57 -0.13 18.38
CA SER A 482 -29.33 -0.57 17.22
C SER A 482 -28.68 -1.76 16.49
N ASP A 483 -29.47 -2.44 15.65
CA ASP A 483 -29.05 -3.52 14.75
C ASP A 483 -28.59 -3.02 13.36
N HIS A 484 -28.43 -1.71 13.19
CA HIS A 484 -28.08 -1.06 11.93
C HIS A 484 -26.71 -0.36 12.01
N PHE A 485 -26.37 0.46 11.01
CA PHE A 485 -25.14 1.25 11.03
C PHE A 485 -25.08 2.16 12.27
N GLU A 486 -23.91 2.21 12.94
CA GLU A 486 -23.67 3.11 14.06
C GLU A 486 -22.38 3.91 13.92
N ALA A 487 -22.41 5.14 14.44
CA ALA A 487 -21.25 6.00 14.58
C ALA A 487 -21.16 6.46 16.05
N ASN A 488 -20.11 6.04 16.76
CA ASN A 488 -19.96 6.22 18.20
C ASN A 488 -18.71 7.06 18.53
N ASP A 489 -18.86 8.01 19.45
CA ASP A 489 -17.79 8.87 19.98
C ASP A 489 -17.26 8.32 21.31
N LEU A 490 -15.99 7.92 21.31
CA LEU A 490 -15.32 7.33 22.48
C LEU A 490 -14.60 8.38 23.35
N THR A 491 -14.76 9.67 23.08
CA THR A 491 -13.99 10.74 23.77
C THR A 491 -14.66 11.26 25.05
N ARG A 492 -15.90 10.83 25.35
CA ARG A 492 -16.69 11.32 26.50
C ARG A 492 -17.03 10.27 27.57
N GLY A 493 -16.53 9.04 27.47
CA GLY A 493 -16.88 7.95 28.38
C GLY A 493 -16.33 8.11 29.80
N ARG A 494 -17.21 8.40 30.78
CA ARG A 494 -16.88 8.27 32.21
C ARG A 494 -16.92 6.79 32.58
N ASN A 495 -15.75 6.26 32.96
CA ASN A 495 -15.50 4.98 33.62
C ASN A 495 -15.42 3.73 32.71
N ASN A 496 -14.59 2.77 33.15
CA ASN A 496 -14.09 1.59 32.44
C ASN A 496 -15.14 0.48 32.15
N GLN A 497 -16.43 0.79 32.12
CA GLN A 497 -17.47 -0.11 31.63
C GLN A 497 -18.02 0.53 30.37
N ASP A 498 -18.04 -0.18 29.24
CA ASP A 498 -17.98 0.36 27.88
C ASP A 498 -19.32 0.25 27.12
N PRO A 499 -20.36 1.06 27.43
CA PRO A 499 -21.64 1.07 26.71
C PRO A 499 -21.59 1.86 25.39
N ALA A 500 -20.44 2.43 25.03
CA ALA A 500 -20.30 3.21 23.79
C ALA A 500 -19.95 2.33 22.59
N VAL A 501 -19.32 1.17 22.82
CA VAL A 501 -18.95 0.21 21.77
C VAL A 501 -19.93 -0.95 21.76
N ARG A 502 -20.70 -1.07 20.65
CA ARG A 502 -21.64 -2.17 20.44
C ARG A 502 -20.94 -3.52 20.54
N ASP A 503 -21.61 -4.47 21.18
CA ASP A 503 -21.26 -5.89 21.10
C ASP A 503 -21.73 -6.48 19.76
N GLN A 504 -20.80 -7.01 18.98
CA GLN A 504 -21.06 -7.47 17.62
C GLN A 504 -21.41 -8.97 17.54
N GLY A 505 -21.51 -9.66 18.69
CA GLY A 505 -21.54 -11.12 18.81
C GLY A 505 -22.40 -11.91 17.83
N ASP A 506 -23.48 -11.35 17.28
CA ASP A 506 -24.33 -11.99 16.25
C ASP A 506 -24.78 -11.06 15.11
N MET A 507 -24.27 -9.83 15.02
CA MET A 507 -24.75 -8.82 14.07
C MET A 507 -23.72 -8.46 13.01
N ASN A 508 -24.11 -8.55 11.73
CA ASN A 508 -23.30 -8.08 10.60
C ASN A 508 -23.58 -6.59 10.32
N ALA A 509 -23.46 -5.75 11.35
CA ALA A 509 -23.78 -4.34 11.27
C ALA A 509 -22.50 -3.48 11.36
N ALA A 510 -22.37 -2.52 10.44
CA ALA A 510 -21.22 -1.62 10.42
C ALA A 510 -21.21 -0.67 11.64
N GLN A 511 -20.03 -0.41 12.18
CA GLN A 511 -19.83 0.55 13.27
C GLN A 511 -18.59 1.41 13.00
N VAL A 512 -18.69 2.72 13.20
CA VAL A 512 -17.57 3.67 13.16
C VAL A 512 -17.32 4.14 14.60
N LEU A 513 -16.06 4.07 15.04
CA LEU A 513 -15.63 4.49 16.36
C LEU A 513 -14.69 5.69 16.23
N PHE A 514 -15.14 6.87 16.65
CA PHE A 514 -14.30 8.06 16.74
C PHE A 514 -13.51 8.04 18.06
N CYS A 515 -12.21 8.21 17.97
CA CYS A 515 -11.32 8.13 19.13
C CYS A 515 -10.24 9.21 19.15
N ASP A 516 -9.73 9.50 20.34
CA ASP A 516 -8.51 10.28 20.55
C ASP A 516 -7.61 9.59 21.59
N SER A 517 -6.62 10.30 22.13
CA SER A 517 -5.69 9.78 23.14
C SER A 517 -6.38 9.35 24.44
N SER A 518 -7.54 9.94 24.78
CA SER A 518 -8.33 9.62 25.97
C SER A 518 -9.09 8.30 25.83
N SER A 519 -9.45 7.92 24.60
CA SER A 519 -10.23 6.71 24.29
C SER A 519 -9.43 5.39 24.40
N LYS A 520 -8.14 5.46 24.73
CA LYS A 520 -7.21 4.32 24.72
C LYS A 520 -7.75 3.11 25.50
N ASP A 521 -8.21 3.32 26.74
CA ASP A 521 -8.66 2.21 27.59
C ASP A 521 -9.98 1.58 27.11
N THR A 522 -10.89 2.39 26.56
CA THR A 522 -12.13 1.95 25.91
C THR A 522 -11.84 1.06 24.70
N VAL A 523 -11.03 1.56 23.75
CA VAL A 523 -10.65 0.80 22.54
C VAL A 523 -9.96 -0.52 22.91
N LEU A 524 -9.04 -0.48 23.88
CA LEU A 524 -8.33 -1.67 24.34
C LEU A 524 -9.25 -2.69 25.02
N SER A 525 -10.23 -2.22 25.80
CA SER A 525 -11.22 -3.08 26.46
C SER A 525 -12.15 -3.73 25.44
N ALA A 526 -12.61 -2.98 24.44
CA ALA A 526 -13.37 -3.51 23.32
C ALA A 526 -12.60 -4.58 22.54
N ILE A 527 -11.32 -4.34 22.23
CA ILE A 527 -10.46 -5.33 21.56
C ILE A 527 -10.25 -6.57 22.45
N GLN A 528 -10.11 -6.42 23.77
CA GLN A 528 -9.98 -7.58 24.65
C GLN A 528 -11.25 -8.42 24.72
N ARG A 529 -12.42 -7.78 24.76
CA ARG A 529 -13.73 -8.44 24.83
C ARG A 529 -14.11 -9.10 23.50
N GLN A 530 -13.90 -8.39 22.38
CA GLN A 530 -14.46 -8.74 21.07
C GLN A 530 -13.38 -9.01 20.00
N GLY A 531 -12.08 -8.90 20.29
CA GLY A 531 -11.03 -9.05 19.26
C GLY A 531 -10.93 -10.44 18.64
N GLY A 532 -11.52 -11.45 19.27
CA GLY A 532 -11.70 -12.79 18.69
C GLY A 532 -12.90 -12.90 17.75
N ASP A 533 -13.86 -11.99 17.84
CA ASP A 533 -15.11 -12.00 17.09
C ASP A 533 -14.94 -11.37 15.70
N ARG A 534 -15.27 -12.13 14.65
CA ARG A 534 -15.21 -11.66 13.26
C ARG A 534 -16.13 -10.50 13.00
N GLN A 535 -17.30 -10.44 13.63
CA GLN A 535 -18.22 -9.34 13.40
C GLN A 535 -17.59 -8.02 13.87
N PHE A 536 -16.86 -8.04 14.99
CA PHE A 536 -16.15 -6.87 15.49
C PHE A 536 -15.01 -6.41 14.57
N TRP A 537 -13.99 -7.24 14.35
CA TRP A 537 -12.81 -6.80 13.58
C TRP A 537 -13.11 -6.62 12.09
N TYR A 538 -14.15 -7.29 11.57
CA TYR A 538 -14.59 -7.07 10.20
C TYR A 538 -15.44 -5.79 10.12
N TRP A 539 -16.52 -5.63 10.87
CA TRP A 539 -17.49 -4.53 10.64
C TRP A 539 -17.21 -3.21 11.35
N THR A 540 -16.14 -3.13 12.14
CA THR A 540 -15.82 -1.91 12.91
C THR A 540 -14.67 -1.12 12.28
N SER A 541 -14.85 0.18 12.10
CA SER A 541 -13.81 1.13 11.64
C SER A 541 -13.40 2.06 12.78
N LEU A 542 -12.10 2.17 13.04
CA LEU A 542 -11.56 3.10 14.04
C LEU A 542 -11.06 4.38 13.36
N VAL A 543 -11.55 5.53 13.82
CA VAL A 543 -11.28 6.86 13.25
C VAL A 543 -10.62 7.76 14.31
N PRO A 544 -9.28 7.90 14.26
CA PRO A 544 -8.57 8.82 15.13
C PRO A 544 -8.81 10.28 14.71
N ARG A 545 -9.34 11.10 15.62
CA ARG A 545 -9.73 12.50 15.37
C ARG A 545 -8.56 13.38 14.92
N ASP A 546 -7.38 13.15 15.50
CA ASP A 546 -6.21 13.99 15.28
C ASP A 546 -5.27 13.47 14.19
N VAL A 547 -5.77 12.57 13.33
CA VAL A 547 -4.97 11.95 12.27
C VAL A 547 -5.64 12.15 10.93
N THR A 548 -5.03 13.02 10.11
CA THR A 548 -5.46 13.25 8.72
C THR A 548 -5.46 11.96 7.92
N ILE A 549 -6.33 11.86 6.91
CA ILE A 549 -6.39 10.68 6.05
C ILE A 549 -5.05 10.39 5.37
N ALA A 550 -4.31 11.43 4.95
CA ALA A 550 -2.98 11.28 4.38
C ALA A 550 -2.02 10.57 5.34
N ARG A 551 -1.98 11.00 6.60
CA ARG A 551 -1.14 10.38 7.63
C ARG A 551 -1.63 8.97 7.99
N HIS A 552 -2.93 8.77 8.04
CA HIS A 552 -3.56 7.45 8.26
C HIS A 552 -3.12 6.43 7.21
N LEU A 553 -3.17 6.82 5.93
CA LEU A 553 -2.75 5.97 4.80
C LEU A 553 -1.28 5.61 4.84
N GLU A 554 -0.39 6.49 5.34
CA GLU A 554 1.03 6.17 5.51
C GLU A 554 1.27 5.04 6.52
N MET A 555 0.43 4.97 7.57
CA MET A 555 0.50 3.93 8.60
C MET A 555 -0.05 2.60 8.10
N THR A 556 -1.20 2.62 7.42
CA THR A 556 -1.98 1.41 7.07
C THR A 556 -1.65 0.82 5.70
N ARG A 557 -0.96 1.55 4.81
CA ARG A 557 -0.59 1.06 3.47
C ARG A 557 0.27 -0.21 3.52
N PRO A 558 0.31 -0.99 2.42
CA PRO A 558 1.27 -2.07 2.25
C PRO A 558 2.72 -1.61 2.51
N GLY A 559 3.43 -2.28 3.43
CA GLY A 559 4.78 -1.90 3.85
C GLY A 559 4.86 -0.64 4.73
N GLY A 560 3.73 -0.06 5.14
CA GLY A 560 3.66 1.03 6.12
C GLY A 560 4.02 0.58 7.53
N ILE A 561 3.78 1.47 8.50
CA ILE A 561 4.12 1.23 9.92
C ILE A 561 3.46 -0.05 10.45
N ASN A 562 2.17 -0.26 10.17
CA ASN A 562 1.43 -1.43 10.69
C ASN A 562 1.98 -2.75 10.18
N ALA A 563 2.24 -2.83 8.86
CA ALA A 563 2.81 -4.03 8.24
C ALA A 563 4.20 -4.35 8.80
N GLN A 564 5.05 -3.32 8.99
CA GLN A 564 6.39 -3.51 9.56
C GLN A 564 6.34 -3.94 11.03
N LEU A 565 5.47 -3.32 11.83
CA LEU A 565 5.29 -3.70 13.23
C LEU A 565 4.76 -5.15 13.36
N LYS A 566 3.74 -5.54 12.59
CA LYS A 566 3.25 -6.94 12.56
C LYS A 566 4.38 -7.92 12.24
N LYS A 567 5.19 -7.63 11.20
CA LYS A 567 6.36 -8.44 10.85
C LYS A 567 7.37 -8.55 12.00
N LEU A 568 7.76 -7.43 12.60
CA LEU A 568 8.72 -7.42 13.70
C LEU A 568 8.18 -8.14 14.95
N MET A 569 6.88 -8.05 15.23
CA MET A 569 6.25 -8.83 16.31
C MET A 569 6.35 -10.34 16.06
N ARG A 570 6.10 -10.81 14.84
CA ARG A 570 6.25 -12.24 14.48
C ARG A 570 7.71 -12.68 14.64
N GLN A 571 8.67 -11.84 14.27
CA GLN A 571 10.10 -12.12 14.49
C GLN A 571 10.46 -12.14 15.99
N LEU A 572 9.97 -11.18 16.78
CA LEU A 572 10.19 -11.11 18.23
C LEU A 572 9.55 -12.29 18.97
N ALA A 573 8.40 -12.77 18.50
CA ALA A 573 7.74 -13.96 19.06
C ALA A 573 8.63 -15.21 18.96
N LYS A 574 9.45 -15.33 17.91
CA LYS A 574 10.41 -16.43 17.71
C LYS A 574 11.59 -16.37 18.70
N THR A 575 11.83 -15.24 19.37
CA THR A 575 12.93 -15.06 20.34
C THR A 575 12.46 -15.13 21.80
N ASN A 576 11.18 -15.41 22.03
CA ASN A 576 10.55 -15.45 23.36
C ASN A 576 10.66 -14.14 24.16
N VAL A 577 10.86 -13.01 23.47
CA VAL A 577 10.93 -11.66 24.07
C VAL A 577 9.58 -10.95 23.91
N ARG A 578 9.22 -10.09 24.87
CA ARG A 578 8.05 -9.20 24.81
C ARG A 578 8.45 -7.82 24.28
N PHE A 579 7.51 -7.14 23.63
CA PHE A 579 7.72 -5.75 23.27
C PHE A 579 7.77 -4.87 24.53
N THR A 580 8.82 -4.05 24.64
CA THR A 580 8.95 -2.99 25.63
C THR A 580 9.23 -1.67 24.93
N LEU A 581 8.52 -0.60 25.32
CA LEU A 581 8.69 0.73 24.72
C LEU A 581 10.03 1.36 25.11
N SER A 582 10.57 0.99 26.27
CA SER A 582 11.86 1.42 26.80
C SER A 582 12.54 0.28 27.56
N GLY A 583 13.82 0.44 27.90
CA GLY A 583 14.57 -0.52 28.72
C GLY A 583 15.13 -1.73 27.96
N ALA A 584 15.63 -2.71 28.74
CA ALA A 584 16.20 -3.95 28.23
C ALA A 584 15.11 -4.93 27.72
N PRO A 585 15.48 -5.96 26.93
CA PRO A 585 14.54 -7.01 26.51
C PRO A 585 13.95 -7.75 27.71
N GLU A 586 12.63 -7.90 27.74
CA GLU A 586 11.94 -8.73 28.73
C GLU A 586 11.62 -10.11 28.14
N TYR A 587 12.20 -11.17 28.70
CA TYR A 587 11.92 -12.54 28.27
C TYR A 587 10.63 -13.06 28.90
N LYS A 588 9.79 -13.76 28.11
CA LYS A 588 8.62 -14.45 28.65
C LYS A 588 9.11 -15.55 29.60
N GLN A 589 8.66 -15.53 30.85
CA GLN A 589 8.95 -16.61 31.80
C GLN A 589 8.58 -17.96 31.16
N ALA A 590 9.51 -18.91 31.19
CA ALA A 590 9.25 -20.26 30.73
C ALA A 590 8.17 -20.86 31.62
N VAL A 591 7.02 -21.21 31.05
CA VAL A 591 6.02 -22.01 31.75
C VAL A 591 6.65 -23.39 31.94
N GLU A 592 7.08 -23.70 33.17
CA GLU A 592 7.49 -25.06 33.53
C GLU A 592 6.29 -25.98 33.26
N ARG A 593 6.37 -26.77 32.19
CA ARG A 593 5.43 -27.88 32.00
C ARG A 593 5.60 -28.80 33.21
N PRO A 594 4.53 -29.17 33.93
CA PRO A 594 4.66 -30.09 35.06
C PRO A 594 5.29 -31.38 34.55
N LYS A 595 6.46 -31.74 35.11
CA LYS A 595 7.12 -33.01 34.83
C LYS A 595 6.12 -34.12 35.14
N LYS A 596 5.70 -34.86 34.11
CA LYS A 596 4.98 -36.13 34.28
C LYS A 596 5.78 -36.97 35.28
N ARG A 597 5.22 -37.18 36.47
CA ARG A 597 5.70 -38.19 37.42
C ARG A 597 5.76 -39.51 36.65
N ARG A 598 6.97 -39.98 36.35
CA ARG A 598 7.20 -41.37 35.97
C ARG A 598 6.80 -42.21 37.18
N THR A 599 5.67 -42.89 37.10
CA THR A 599 5.43 -44.05 37.96
C THR A 599 6.46 -45.11 37.58
N ALA A 600 7.23 -45.55 38.56
CA ALA A 600 8.17 -46.64 38.42
C ALA A 600 7.38 -47.91 38.07
N SER A 601 7.68 -48.50 36.92
CA SER A 601 7.41 -49.92 36.70
C SER A 601 8.65 -50.67 37.17
N GLU A 602 8.47 -51.47 38.21
CA GLU A 602 9.42 -52.50 38.61
C GLU A 602 9.51 -53.53 37.48
N GLY A 603 10.69 -53.64 36.89
CA GLY A 603 11.09 -54.77 36.06
C GLY A 603 12.32 -55.39 36.69
N SER A 604 12.15 -56.46 37.45
CA SER A 604 13.22 -57.40 37.76
C SER A 604 13.01 -58.64 36.92
N THR A 605 13.84 -58.79 35.89
CA THR A 605 14.11 -60.03 35.17
C THR A 605 14.96 -60.94 36.06
N TYR A 606 14.65 -62.24 36.10
CA TYR A 606 15.48 -63.32 35.53
C TYR A 606 15.04 -64.71 36.05
N GLY A 607 15.07 -65.70 35.15
CA GLY A 607 15.45 -67.08 35.53
C GLY A 607 14.47 -68.18 35.16
N ILE A 608 14.58 -68.70 33.93
CA ILE A 608 14.22 -70.08 33.62
C ILE A 608 15.34 -70.99 34.14
N SER A 609 15.01 -72.01 34.92
CA SER A 609 15.62 -73.35 34.81
C SER A 609 14.72 -74.42 35.44
N ALA A 610 14.56 -75.53 34.70
CA ALA A 610 13.78 -76.75 34.93
C ALA A 610 12.29 -76.69 34.56
#